data_AF-A0AAP9ZXJ6-F1
#
_entry.id   AF-A0AAP9ZXJ6-F1
#
_cell.length_a   1.000
_cell.length_b   1.000
_cell.length_c   1.000
_cell.angle_alpha   90.00
_cell.angle_beta   90.00
_cell.angle_gamma   90.00
#
_symmetry.space_group_name_H-M   'P 1'
#
loop_
_entity.id
_entity.type
_entity.pdbx_description
1 polymer ?
#
loop_
_entity_poly.entity_id
_entity_poly.type
_entity_poly.pdbx_seq_one_letter_code
_entity_poly.pdbx_strand_id
1 'polypeptide(L)'
;MPNRPITVRANTIPRSTKVVQLHAVTFKSLWDAYPSGNPYNDPAYTNQCAIRISVALHRVGVDMKSFSSRLVRPLGGQRSIGRILLNGKATATRANELGSWLNLQPFAGLGRAEVITGADWEAKIKGRTGIVMFDGYWARAGESELNASGGHIDLWNGSRMTMNGFWGAASTIGRYIGMVSFRQGANVFPSLSYSDLGKSNSVLFWEIK
;
A
#
# COMPACT_ATOMS: atom_id res chain seq x y z
N MET A 1 4.70 16.59 4.17
CA MET A 1 4.06 16.15 5.43
C MET A 1 2.77 16.95 5.57
N PRO A 2 1.65 16.35 6.03
CA PRO A 2 0.35 17.02 6.06
C PRO A 2 0.31 18.20 7.04
N ASN A 3 1.23 18.21 8.02
CA ASN A 3 1.38 19.28 9.00
C ASN A 3 2.59 20.16 8.66
N ARG A 4 2.42 21.48 8.74
CA ARG A 4 3.54 22.43 8.68
C ARG A 4 4.36 22.35 9.98
N PRO A 5 5.65 22.73 9.98
CA PRO A 5 6.44 22.83 11.20
C PRO A 5 5.77 23.76 12.23
N ILE A 6 5.71 23.32 13.48
CA ILE A 6 5.14 24.10 14.59
C ILE A 6 6.26 24.38 15.59
N THR A 7 6.59 25.65 15.78
CA THR A 7 7.57 26.07 16.79
C THR A 7 6.87 26.25 18.13
N VAL A 8 7.23 25.42 19.11
CA VAL A 8 6.76 25.54 20.49
C VAL A 8 7.83 26.26 21.31
N ARG A 9 7.49 27.39 21.93
CA ARG A 9 8.39 28.13 22.83
C ARG A 9 8.22 27.63 24.27
N ALA A 10 9.33 27.33 24.93
CA ALA A 10 9.34 27.00 26.36
C ALA A 10 9.08 28.25 27.22
N ASN A 11 8.59 28.05 28.44
CA ASN A 11 8.44 29.08 29.46
C ASN A 11 9.00 28.57 30.81
N THR A 12 9.07 29.45 31.81
CA THR A 12 9.63 29.15 33.13
C THR A 12 8.62 28.48 34.08
N ILE A 13 7.38 28.25 33.66
CA ILE A 13 6.34 27.65 34.50
C ILE A 13 6.56 26.13 34.54
N PRO A 14 6.88 25.55 35.72
CA PRO A 14 7.07 24.11 35.84
C PRO A 14 5.80 23.35 35.42
N ARG A 15 5.98 22.25 34.69
CA ARG A 15 4.89 21.37 34.20
C ARG A 15 3.86 22.08 33.29
N SER A 16 4.22 23.19 32.65
CA SER A 16 3.34 23.82 31.66
C SER A 16 3.17 22.91 30.44
N THR A 17 1.96 22.86 29.90
CA THR A 17 1.61 22.07 28.72
C THR A 17 1.17 22.99 27.58
N LYS A 18 1.59 22.67 26.35
CA LYS A 18 1.08 23.31 25.14
C LYS A 18 0.46 22.25 24.26
N VAL A 19 -0.86 22.33 24.08
CA VAL A 19 -1.57 21.46 23.14
C VAL A 19 -1.24 21.89 21.72
N VAL A 20 -0.82 20.93 20.89
CA VAL A 20 -0.56 21.11 19.46
C VAL A 20 -1.54 20.23 18.70
N GLN A 21 -2.43 20.83 17.91
CA GLN A 21 -3.36 20.12 17.06
C GLN A 21 -2.66 19.75 15.76
N LEU A 22 -2.66 18.46 15.42
CA LEU A 22 -2.10 17.93 14.17
C LEU A 22 -3.23 17.40 13.30
N HIS A 23 -3.16 17.70 12.00
CA HIS A 23 -3.97 17.05 10.99
C HIS A 23 -3.50 15.59 10.82
N ALA A 24 -4.35 14.66 11.24
CA ALA A 24 -4.19 13.24 10.96
C ALA A 24 -4.81 12.92 9.59
N VAL A 25 -4.14 12.11 8.78
CA VAL A 25 -4.71 11.58 7.54
C VAL A 25 -5.87 10.66 7.90
N THR A 26 -7.04 10.91 7.30
CA THR A 26 -8.20 10.04 7.44
C THR A 26 -8.28 9.06 6.29
N PHE A 27 -8.91 7.91 6.50
CA PHE A 27 -9.09 6.91 5.45
C PHE A 27 -9.89 7.48 4.28
N LYS A 28 -10.97 8.22 4.58
CA LYS A 28 -11.79 8.88 3.55
C LYS A 28 -10.95 9.79 2.66
N SER A 29 -10.08 10.63 3.26
CA SER A 29 -9.22 11.53 2.48
C SER A 29 -8.27 10.76 1.55
N LEU A 30 -7.73 9.62 2.01
CA LEU A 30 -6.82 8.79 1.25
C LEU A 30 -7.55 8.03 0.13
N TRP A 31 -8.75 7.52 0.41
CA TRP A 31 -9.62 6.83 -0.54
C TRP A 31 -10.07 7.75 -1.67
N ASP A 32 -10.56 8.94 -1.34
CA ASP A 32 -11.00 9.94 -2.32
C ASP A 32 -9.83 10.44 -3.18
N ALA A 33 -8.62 10.45 -2.60
CA ALA A 33 -7.40 10.83 -3.30
C ALA A 33 -6.78 9.73 -4.16
N TYR A 34 -7.28 8.49 -4.11
CA TYR A 34 -6.69 7.37 -4.84
C TYR A 34 -6.81 7.60 -6.36
N PRO A 35 -5.71 7.48 -7.13
CA PRO A 35 -5.75 7.74 -8.58
C PRO A 35 -6.55 6.68 -9.33
N SER A 36 -7.32 7.11 -10.33
CA SER A 36 -7.81 6.23 -11.38
C SER A 36 -6.67 5.88 -12.34
N GLY A 37 -6.64 4.62 -12.79
CA GLY A 37 -5.66 4.16 -13.78
C GLY A 37 -4.20 4.11 -13.28
N ASN A 38 -3.26 4.27 -14.21
CA ASN A 38 -1.82 4.23 -13.98
C ASN A 38 -1.25 5.65 -13.92
N PRO A 39 -0.84 6.15 -12.74
CA PRO A 39 -0.35 7.52 -12.61
C PRO A 39 1.07 7.73 -13.17
N TYR A 40 1.82 6.68 -13.48
CA TYR A 40 3.16 6.80 -14.05
C TYR A 40 3.23 6.13 -15.42
N ASN A 41 3.49 6.88 -16.48
CA ASN A 41 3.48 6.38 -17.85
C ASN A 41 4.88 5.92 -18.27
N ASP A 42 5.32 4.78 -17.74
CA ASP A 42 6.61 4.17 -18.05
C ASP A 42 6.45 2.65 -18.15
N PRO A 43 6.80 2.04 -19.30
CA PRO A 43 6.62 0.60 -19.51
C PRO A 43 7.48 -0.27 -18.58
N ALA A 44 8.53 0.27 -17.96
CA ALA A 44 9.32 -0.46 -16.97
C ALA A 44 8.54 -0.70 -15.65
N TYR A 45 7.42 0.01 -15.44
CA TYR A 45 6.62 -0.04 -14.21
C TYR A 45 5.20 -0.51 -14.50
N THR A 46 5.08 -1.77 -14.91
CA THR A 46 3.78 -2.44 -15.18
C THR A 46 2.94 -2.61 -13.91
N ASN A 47 3.58 -2.87 -12.76
CA ASN A 47 2.93 -2.99 -11.45
C ASN A 47 2.97 -1.64 -10.70
N GLN A 48 1.84 -0.95 -10.63
CA GLN A 48 1.76 0.40 -10.05
C GLN A 48 1.07 0.48 -8.68
N CYS A 49 0.83 -0.64 -7.99
CA CYS A 49 0.16 -0.65 -6.68
C CYS A 49 0.81 0.31 -5.67
N ALA A 50 2.14 0.22 -5.48
CA ALA A 50 2.89 1.12 -4.60
C ALA A 50 2.91 2.57 -5.10
N ILE A 51 2.92 2.78 -6.41
CA ILE A 51 2.88 4.13 -7.02
C ILE A 51 1.52 4.77 -6.76
N ARG A 52 0.42 4.04 -6.92
CA ARG A 52 -0.94 4.55 -6.67
C ARG A 52 -1.14 4.95 -5.20
N ILE A 53 -0.67 4.12 -4.26
CA ILE A 53 -0.66 4.48 -2.84
C ILE A 53 0.21 5.72 -2.59
N SER A 54 1.39 5.79 -3.19
CA SER A 54 2.27 6.96 -3.08
C SER A 54 1.58 8.23 -3.57
N VAL A 55 0.88 8.17 -4.70
CA VAL A 55 0.13 9.31 -5.27
C VAL A 55 -1.05 9.71 -4.38
N ALA A 56 -1.79 8.74 -3.84
CA ALA A 56 -2.86 9.02 -2.87
C ALA A 56 -2.30 9.75 -1.64
N LEU A 57 -1.17 9.27 -1.09
CA LEU A 57 -0.44 9.90 0.01
C LEU A 57 0.01 11.32 -0.34
N HIS A 58 0.57 11.53 -1.54
CA HIS A 58 1.01 12.86 -1.99
C HIS A 58 -0.14 13.86 -2.03
N ARG A 59 -1.31 13.43 -2.51
CA ARG A 59 -2.53 14.24 -2.63
C ARG A 59 -3.11 14.64 -1.27
N VAL A 60 -2.89 13.84 -0.22
CA VAL A 60 -3.24 14.19 1.17
C VAL A 60 -2.08 14.83 1.95
N GLY A 61 -1.03 15.32 1.26
CA GLY A 61 0.07 16.09 1.85
C GLY A 61 1.24 15.27 2.41
N VAL A 62 1.25 13.95 2.23
CA VAL A 62 2.35 13.08 2.64
C VAL A 62 3.37 12.95 1.49
N ASP A 63 4.39 13.80 1.48
CA ASP A 63 5.44 13.83 0.43
C ASP A 63 6.40 12.62 0.41
N MET A 64 6.30 11.74 1.41
CA MET A 64 7.17 10.57 1.58
C MET A 64 8.68 10.86 1.59
N LYS A 65 9.11 12.06 2.04
CA LYS A 65 10.54 12.46 2.06
C LYS A 65 11.45 11.47 2.80
N SER A 66 10.94 10.80 3.83
CA SER A 66 11.67 9.79 4.61
C SER A 66 11.79 8.44 3.89
N PHE A 67 11.04 8.20 2.81
CA PHE A 67 11.20 7.01 1.97
C PHE A 67 12.53 7.09 1.22
N SER A 68 13.58 6.53 1.84
CA SER A 68 14.97 6.64 1.44
C SER A 68 15.77 5.44 1.93
N SER A 69 16.90 5.15 1.29
CA SER A 69 17.80 4.04 1.66
C SER A 69 18.41 4.17 3.06
N ARG A 70 18.27 5.32 3.71
CA ARG A 70 18.67 5.53 5.11
C ARG A 70 17.72 4.86 6.10
N LEU A 71 16.43 4.82 5.78
CA LEU A 71 15.37 4.34 6.67
C LEU A 71 14.73 3.03 6.19
N VAL A 72 14.80 2.75 4.89
CA VAL A 72 14.27 1.53 4.26
C VAL A 72 15.44 0.81 3.61
N ARG A 73 15.58 -0.49 3.88
CA ARG A 73 16.59 -1.31 3.23
C ARG A 73 16.05 -1.84 1.89
N PRO A 74 16.90 -1.94 0.84
CA PRO A 74 16.53 -2.67 -0.37
C PRO A 74 16.16 -4.12 -0.02
N LEU A 75 15.05 -4.60 -0.57
CA LEU A 75 14.60 -5.99 -0.38
C LEU A 75 14.80 -6.80 -1.66
N GLY A 76 14.93 -8.12 -1.54
CA GLY A 76 15.09 -9.00 -2.71
C GLY A 76 16.48 -8.91 -3.38
N GLY A 77 17.55 -8.70 -2.60
CA GLY A 77 18.93 -8.64 -3.10
C GLY A 77 19.27 -7.41 -3.95
N GLN A 78 18.38 -6.41 -3.98
CA GLN A 78 18.52 -5.24 -4.84
C GLN A 78 19.58 -4.27 -4.32
N ARG A 79 20.29 -3.58 -5.23
CA ARG A 79 21.32 -2.59 -4.87
C ARG A 79 20.74 -1.34 -4.21
N SER A 80 19.51 -0.97 -4.57
CA SER A 80 18.80 0.20 -4.06
C SER A 80 17.30 -0.09 -3.91
N ILE A 81 16.63 0.75 -3.12
CA ILE A 81 15.16 0.74 -3.02
C ILE A 81 14.55 1.16 -4.36
N GLY A 82 13.37 0.62 -4.67
CA GLY A 82 12.51 1.02 -5.77
C GLY A 82 11.87 2.36 -5.46
N ARG A 83 12.51 3.42 -5.94
CA ARG A 83 12.10 4.81 -5.70
C ARG A 83 12.25 5.65 -6.96
N ILE A 84 11.21 6.39 -7.30
CA ILE A 84 11.23 7.43 -8.33
C ILE A 84 10.84 8.78 -7.73
N LEU A 85 11.02 9.85 -8.51
CA LEU A 85 10.44 11.16 -8.22
C LEU A 85 9.27 11.40 -9.15
N LEU A 86 8.05 11.40 -8.63
CA LEU A 86 6.87 11.77 -9.39
C LEU A 86 6.44 13.17 -8.95
N ASN A 87 6.43 14.13 -9.87
CA ASN A 87 6.17 15.55 -9.58
C ASN A 87 7.06 16.10 -8.44
N GLY A 88 8.34 15.72 -8.43
CA GLY A 88 9.32 16.13 -7.42
C GLY A 88 9.15 15.48 -6.03
N LYS A 89 8.20 14.56 -5.86
CA LYS A 89 7.95 13.86 -4.59
C LYS A 89 8.44 12.42 -4.65
N ALA A 90 8.94 11.91 -3.53
CA ALA A 90 9.42 10.54 -3.43
C ALA A 90 8.24 9.56 -3.60
N THR A 91 8.40 8.59 -4.49
CA THR A 91 7.36 7.61 -4.81
C THR A 91 7.94 6.22 -4.72
N ALA A 92 7.29 5.33 -3.96
CA ALA A 92 7.68 3.94 -3.89
C ALA A 92 7.20 3.19 -5.15
N THR A 93 8.06 2.33 -5.69
CA THR A 93 7.73 1.48 -6.85
C THR A 93 7.63 0.01 -6.49
N ARG A 94 7.83 -0.34 -5.21
CA ARG A 94 7.79 -1.72 -4.70
C ARG A 94 6.92 -1.77 -3.43
N ALA A 95 6.01 -2.74 -3.38
CA ALA A 95 5.02 -2.86 -2.30
C ALA A 95 5.66 -3.18 -0.93
N ASN A 96 6.57 -4.16 -0.88
CA ASN A 96 7.24 -4.58 0.35
C ASN A 96 8.11 -3.49 0.99
N GLU A 97 8.82 -2.71 0.17
CA GLU A 97 9.59 -1.55 0.64
C GLU A 97 8.68 -0.42 1.12
N LEU A 98 7.52 -0.21 0.46
CA LEU A 98 6.50 0.73 0.95
C LEU A 98 5.93 0.26 2.29
N GLY A 99 5.62 -1.03 2.46
CA GLY A 99 5.18 -1.59 3.74
C GLY A 99 6.23 -1.42 4.84
N SER A 100 7.51 -1.65 4.52
CA SER A 100 8.62 -1.41 5.47
C SER A 100 8.69 0.05 5.91
N TRP A 101 8.38 1.00 5.03
CA TRP A 101 8.28 2.41 5.38
C TRP A 101 7.04 2.74 6.22
N LEU A 102 5.89 2.14 5.92
CA LEU A 102 4.66 2.30 6.69
C LEU A 102 4.81 1.79 8.13
N ASN A 103 5.62 0.74 8.36
CA ASN A 103 5.97 0.25 9.71
C ASN A 103 6.68 1.29 10.57
N LEU A 104 7.29 2.32 9.97
CA LEU A 104 7.90 3.44 10.70
C LEU A 104 6.87 4.47 11.18
N GLN A 105 5.58 4.26 10.91
CA GLN A 105 4.48 5.20 11.17
C GLN A 105 4.77 6.64 10.70
N PRO A 106 5.04 6.85 9.40
CA PRO A 106 5.64 8.08 8.89
C PRO A 106 4.68 9.28 8.82
N PHE A 107 3.40 9.10 9.15
CA PHE A 107 2.41 10.18 9.21
C PHE A 107 1.35 9.91 10.28
N ALA A 108 0.80 10.99 10.85
CA ALA A 108 -0.31 10.92 11.81
C ALA A 108 -1.58 10.37 11.14
N GLY A 109 -2.28 9.47 11.82
CA GLY A 109 -3.45 8.76 11.29
C GLY A 109 -3.17 7.32 10.85
N LEU A 110 -1.90 6.94 10.68
CA LEU A 110 -1.52 5.55 10.41
C LEU A 110 -1.43 4.72 11.70
N GLY A 111 -2.28 3.71 11.82
CA GLY A 111 -2.21 2.70 12.87
C GLY A 111 -0.91 1.89 12.84
N ARG A 112 -0.70 1.09 13.89
CA ARG A 112 0.41 0.11 13.91
C ARG A 112 0.09 -1.01 12.93
N ALA A 113 1.14 -1.64 12.40
CA ALA A 113 0.99 -2.80 11.54
C ALA A 113 0.44 -3.99 12.33
N GLU A 114 -0.57 -4.64 11.77
CA GLU A 114 -1.11 -5.91 12.24
C GLU A 114 -0.79 -7.01 11.24
N VAL A 115 -0.27 -8.13 11.73
CA VAL A 115 -0.08 -9.34 10.92
C VAL A 115 -1.40 -10.12 10.94
N ILE A 116 -2.08 -10.18 9.80
CA ILE A 116 -3.40 -10.80 9.65
C ILE A 116 -3.38 -12.03 8.73
N THR A 117 -2.19 -12.57 8.44
CA THR A 117 -1.95 -13.73 7.57
C THR A 117 -2.91 -14.90 7.85
N GLY A 118 -3.24 -15.64 6.80
CA GLY A 118 -4.17 -16.78 6.83
C GLY A 118 -5.29 -16.63 5.81
N ALA A 119 -5.92 -17.75 5.45
CA ALA A 119 -7.03 -17.77 4.49
C ALA A 119 -8.24 -16.92 4.94
N ASP A 120 -8.33 -16.61 6.23
CA ASP A 120 -9.37 -15.82 6.88
C ASP A 120 -9.02 -14.33 7.04
N TRP A 121 -7.94 -13.83 6.41
CA TRP A 121 -7.49 -12.44 6.53
C TRP A 121 -8.60 -11.41 6.27
N GLU A 122 -9.47 -11.68 5.28
CA GLU A 122 -10.57 -10.76 4.92
C GLU A 122 -11.57 -10.62 6.07
N ALA A 123 -11.90 -11.73 6.74
CA ALA A 123 -12.79 -11.71 7.89
C ALA A 123 -12.19 -10.92 9.06
N LYS A 124 -10.87 -11.00 9.27
CA LYS A 124 -10.16 -10.28 10.33
C LYS A 124 -10.19 -8.75 10.18
N ILE A 125 -10.31 -8.25 8.95
CA ILE A 125 -10.35 -6.79 8.67
C ILE A 125 -11.68 -6.29 8.10
N LYS A 126 -12.70 -7.14 8.07
CA LYS A 126 -14.05 -6.76 7.65
C LYS A 126 -14.58 -5.62 8.53
N GLY A 127 -15.15 -4.60 7.89
CA GLY A 127 -15.66 -3.40 8.55
C GLY A 127 -14.58 -2.39 9.00
N ARG A 128 -13.29 -2.74 8.89
CA ARG A 128 -12.16 -1.85 9.22
C ARG A 128 -11.64 -1.17 7.97
N THR A 129 -11.03 0.00 8.11
CA THR A 129 -10.50 0.76 6.98
C THR A 129 -9.01 0.97 7.11
N GLY A 130 -8.27 0.97 6.01
CA GLY A 130 -6.82 1.10 6.09
C GLY A 130 -6.06 0.75 4.82
N ILE A 131 -4.76 0.51 4.98
CA ILE A 131 -3.88 0.00 3.94
C ILE A 131 -3.67 -1.50 4.20
N VAL A 132 -3.79 -2.33 3.18
CA VAL A 132 -3.50 -3.77 3.24
C VAL A 132 -2.35 -4.10 2.29
N MET A 133 -1.40 -4.92 2.74
CA MET A 133 -0.30 -5.43 1.95
C MET A 133 -0.28 -6.96 1.99
N PHE A 134 -0.13 -7.55 0.82
CA PHE A 134 0.09 -8.97 0.59
C PHE A 134 1.56 -9.12 0.18
N ASP A 135 2.37 -9.74 1.01
CA ASP A 135 3.81 -9.89 0.78
C ASP A 135 4.19 -11.33 0.45
N GLY A 136 5.21 -11.46 -0.40
CA GLY A 136 5.77 -12.73 -0.82
C GLY A 136 4.79 -13.67 -1.51
N TYR A 137 3.94 -13.17 -2.40
CA TYR A 137 3.05 -14.00 -3.22
C TYR A 137 3.63 -14.34 -4.60
N TRP A 138 4.73 -13.71 -5.03
CA TRP A 138 5.47 -14.06 -6.25
C TRP A 138 6.96 -13.72 -6.17
N ALA A 139 7.79 -14.51 -6.85
CA ALA A 139 9.22 -14.30 -6.93
C ALA A 139 9.59 -13.35 -8.08
N ARG A 140 10.46 -12.38 -7.81
CA ARG A 140 11.04 -11.54 -8.86
C ARG A 140 12.02 -12.35 -9.71
N ALA A 141 12.37 -11.84 -10.89
CA ALA A 141 13.44 -12.42 -11.70
C ALA A 141 14.74 -12.49 -10.87
N GLY A 142 15.26 -13.70 -10.67
CA GLY A 142 16.43 -13.96 -9.83
C GLY A 142 16.14 -14.34 -8.37
N GLU A 143 14.88 -14.38 -7.95
CA GLU A 143 14.46 -14.90 -6.64
C GLU A 143 13.93 -16.34 -6.76
N SER A 144 14.14 -17.16 -5.72
CA SER A 144 13.42 -18.43 -5.58
C SER A 144 12.01 -18.18 -5.06
N GLU A 145 11.08 -19.12 -5.28
CA GLU A 145 9.72 -19.05 -4.71
C GLU A 145 9.72 -18.92 -3.18
N LEU A 146 10.70 -19.55 -2.52
CA LEU A 146 10.92 -19.44 -1.06
C LEU A 146 11.37 -18.03 -0.61
N ASN A 147 11.91 -17.21 -1.52
CA ASN A 147 12.40 -15.85 -1.28
C ASN A 147 11.60 -14.79 -2.04
N ALA A 148 10.36 -15.12 -2.42
CA ALA A 148 9.48 -14.23 -3.12
C ALA A 148 9.33 -12.88 -2.41
N SER A 149 9.73 -11.78 -3.06
CA SER A 149 9.58 -10.42 -2.54
C SER A 149 8.56 -9.58 -3.32
N GLY A 150 7.87 -10.22 -4.26
CA GLY A 150 6.74 -9.67 -4.99
C GLY A 150 5.50 -9.60 -4.11
N GLY A 151 4.94 -8.39 -4.00
CA GLY A 151 3.81 -8.06 -3.14
C GLY A 151 2.84 -7.05 -3.77
N HIS A 152 1.69 -6.87 -3.14
CA HIS A 152 0.57 -6.04 -3.59
C HIS A 152 0.15 -5.21 -2.40
N ILE A 153 -0.12 -3.93 -2.63
CA ILE A 153 -0.52 -3.01 -1.58
C ILE A 153 -1.66 -2.15 -2.10
N ASP A 154 -2.70 -2.01 -1.29
CA ASP A 154 -3.92 -1.30 -1.68
C ASP A 154 -4.61 -0.67 -0.45
N LEU A 155 -5.61 0.18 -0.70
CA LEU A 155 -6.52 0.63 0.35
C LEU A 155 -7.67 -0.36 0.49
N TRP A 156 -8.10 -0.61 1.73
CA TRP A 156 -9.23 -1.46 2.09
C TRP A 156 -10.30 -0.64 2.79
N ASN A 157 -11.54 -0.66 2.28
CA ASN A 157 -12.64 0.15 2.81
C ASN A 157 -13.59 -0.58 3.79
N GLY A 158 -13.18 -1.73 4.32
CA GLY A 158 -14.02 -2.58 5.17
C GLY A 158 -14.77 -3.67 4.42
N SER A 159 -14.78 -3.63 3.09
CA SER A 159 -15.48 -4.64 2.27
C SER A 159 -14.76 -4.99 0.97
N ARG A 160 -13.93 -4.08 0.44
CA ARG A 160 -13.18 -4.27 -0.80
C ARG A 160 -11.94 -3.39 -0.84
N MET A 161 -11.04 -3.74 -1.75
CA MET A 161 -9.93 -2.89 -2.16
C MET A 161 -10.34 -1.87 -3.24
N THR A 162 -9.53 -0.84 -3.52
CA THR A 162 -9.87 0.20 -4.53
C THR A 162 -9.91 -0.33 -5.97
N MET A 163 -9.16 -1.40 -6.27
CA MET A 163 -9.18 -2.17 -7.53
C MET A 163 -9.58 -1.38 -8.80
N ASN A 164 -8.76 -0.40 -9.19
CA ASN A 164 -8.82 0.20 -10.53
C ASN A 164 -7.69 -0.36 -11.42
N GLY A 165 -8.06 -1.18 -12.41
CA GLY A 165 -7.20 -1.78 -13.45
C GLY A 165 -6.99 -3.31 -13.33
N PHE A 166 -7.15 -4.03 -14.46
CA PHE A 166 -7.08 -5.50 -14.74
C PHE A 166 -7.73 -6.47 -13.73
N TRP A 167 -7.46 -6.33 -12.43
CA TRP A 167 -8.02 -7.14 -11.35
C TRP A 167 -9.48 -6.80 -11.01
N GLY A 168 -9.91 -5.54 -11.20
CA GLY A 168 -11.28 -5.09 -10.90
C GLY A 168 -12.36 -5.70 -11.82
N ALA A 169 -11.97 -6.06 -13.05
CA ALA A 169 -12.86 -6.73 -14.00
C ALA A 169 -13.11 -8.20 -13.60
N ALA A 170 -12.09 -8.92 -13.12
CA ALA A 170 -12.23 -10.30 -12.67
C ALA A 170 -13.08 -10.43 -11.38
N SER A 171 -12.96 -9.47 -10.45
CA SER A 171 -13.67 -9.53 -9.17
C SER A 171 -15.13 -9.08 -9.24
N THR A 172 -15.50 -8.23 -10.21
CA THR A 172 -16.88 -7.77 -10.42
C THR A 172 -17.69 -8.78 -11.24
N ILE A 173 -17.07 -9.45 -12.22
CA ILE A 173 -17.71 -10.54 -12.98
C ILE A 173 -17.89 -11.79 -12.10
N GLY A 174 -16.90 -12.13 -11.26
CA GLY A 174 -16.97 -13.29 -10.36
C GLY A 174 -18.02 -13.19 -9.24
N ARG A 175 -18.50 -11.98 -8.91
CA ARG A 175 -19.56 -11.78 -7.91
C ARG A 175 -20.98 -11.78 -8.48
N TYR A 176 -21.14 -11.63 -9.81
CA TYR A 176 -22.47 -11.50 -10.43
C TYR A 176 -22.91 -12.74 -11.21
N ILE A 177 -22.00 -13.64 -11.59
CA ILE A 177 -22.32 -14.83 -12.39
C ILE A 177 -21.75 -16.06 -11.70
N GLY A 178 -22.55 -16.68 -10.82
CA GLY A 178 -22.26 -18.01 -10.29
C GLY A 178 -22.40 -19.08 -11.37
N MET A 179 -21.39 -19.26 -12.24
CA MET A 179 -21.24 -20.37 -13.21
C MET A 179 -19.74 -20.50 -13.53
N VAL A 180 -19.06 -21.64 -13.33
CA VAL A 180 -19.09 -22.87 -14.13
C VAL A 180 -18.82 -22.60 -15.63
N SER A 181 -17.53 -22.58 -15.98
CA SER A 181 -16.90 -23.13 -17.22
C SER A 181 -16.82 -22.34 -18.56
N PHE A 182 -15.61 -22.43 -19.16
CA PHE A 182 -15.21 -22.48 -20.60
C PHE A 182 -15.24 -21.23 -21.53
N ARG A 183 -14.06 -20.84 -22.09
CA ARG A 183 -13.60 -21.16 -23.49
C ARG A 183 -12.30 -20.45 -23.93
N GLN A 184 -11.34 -21.29 -24.35
CA GLN A 184 -10.34 -21.19 -25.45
C GLN A 184 -9.62 -19.86 -25.80
N GLY A 185 -8.29 -19.86 -25.71
CA GLY A 185 -7.46 -19.43 -26.85
C GLY A 185 -6.57 -18.18 -26.73
N ALA A 186 -6.42 -17.56 -25.55
CA ALA A 186 -5.49 -16.43 -25.38
C ALA A 186 -4.52 -16.68 -24.21
N ASN A 187 -3.25 -16.98 -24.52
CA ASN A 187 -2.17 -17.07 -23.55
C ASN A 187 -1.73 -15.65 -23.15
N VAL A 188 -2.43 -15.04 -22.20
CA VAL A 188 -2.05 -13.77 -21.55
C VAL A 188 -2.22 -13.99 -20.05
N PHE A 189 -1.11 -14.19 -19.32
CA PHE A 189 -0.99 -14.53 -17.89
C PHE A 189 -2.28 -14.33 -17.04
N PRO A 190 -3.13 -15.36 -16.89
CA PRO A 190 -4.42 -15.29 -16.20
C PRO A 190 -4.36 -15.55 -14.68
N SER A 191 -3.18 -15.55 -14.04
CA SER A 191 -2.94 -16.45 -12.90
C SER A 191 -2.92 -15.86 -11.49
N LEU A 192 -3.57 -14.73 -11.17
CA LEU A 192 -3.57 -14.24 -9.77
C LEU A 192 -4.98 -13.91 -9.27
N SER A 193 -5.83 -14.93 -9.23
CA SER A 193 -7.15 -14.86 -8.60
C SER A 193 -7.07 -14.29 -7.17
N TYR A 194 -8.15 -13.68 -6.67
CA TYR A 194 -8.28 -13.25 -5.27
C TYR A 194 -7.98 -14.39 -4.28
N SER A 195 -8.24 -15.64 -4.68
CA SER A 195 -7.89 -16.86 -3.94
C SER A 195 -6.37 -17.07 -3.75
N ASP A 196 -5.52 -16.53 -4.62
CA ASP A 196 -4.07 -16.63 -4.50
C ASP A 196 -3.48 -15.58 -3.53
N LEU A 197 -4.18 -14.47 -3.26
CA LEU A 197 -3.73 -13.49 -2.24
C LEU A 197 -3.72 -14.10 -0.83
N GLY A 198 -4.58 -15.08 -0.56
CA GLY A 198 -4.59 -15.85 0.69
C GLY A 198 -3.37 -16.78 0.86
N LYS A 199 -2.58 -17.01 -0.20
CA LYS A 199 -1.32 -17.77 -0.16
C LYS A 199 -0.10 -16.88 0.10
N SER A 200 -0.29 -15.59 0.35
CA SER A 200 0.80 -14.67 0.70
C SER A 200 1.51 -15.17 1.96
N ASN A 201 2.84 -15.14 1.94
CA ASN A 201 3.66 -15.49 3.12
C ASN A 201 3.35 -14.57 4.30
N SER A 202 2.95 -13.32 4.03
CA SER A 202 2.49 -12.37 5.04
C SER A 202 1.39 -11.47 4.51
N VAL A 203 0.38 -11.20 5.35
CA VAL A 203 -0.61 -10.14 5.10
C VAL A 203 -0.51 -9.13 6.23
N LEU A 204 -0.19 -7.88 5.88
CA LEU A 204 -0.10 -6.76 6.82
C LEU A 204 -1.27 -5.81 6.62
N PHE A 205 -1.80 -5.29 7.72
CA PHE A 205 -2.84 -4.27 7.74
C PHE A 205 -2.42 -3.10 8.61
N TRP A 206 -2.59 -1.88 8.08
CA TRP A 206 -2.46 -0.64 8.84
C TRP A 206 -3.80 0.06 8.86
N GLU A 207 -4.47 0.04 10.01
CA GLU A 207 -5.75 0.71 10.17
C GLU A 207 -5.61 2.23 10.06
N ILE A 208 -6.55 2.86 9.36
CA ILE A 208 -6.71 4.30 9.24
C ILE A 208 -8.21 4.57 9.42
N LYS A 209 -8.55 5.53 10.29
CA LYS A 209 -9.96 5.91 10.57
C LYS A 209 -10.43 7.04 9.66
#